data_AF-A0A9E1QR61-F1
#
_entry.id   AF-A0A9E1QR61-F1
#
_cell.length_a   1.000
_cell.length_b   1.000
_cell.length_c   1.000
_cell.angle_alpha   90.00
_cell.angle_beta   90.00
_cell.angle_gamma   90.00
#
_symmetry.space_group_name_H-M   'P 1'
#
loop_
_entity.id
_entity.type
_entity.pdbx_description
1 polymer ?
#
loop_
_entity_poly.entity_id
_entity_poly.type
_entity_poly.pdbx_seq_one_letter_code
_entity_poly.pdbx_strand_id
1 'polypeptide(L)'
;MINVVILNGGRGAASTIPALLERQGLNITSVVNAYDDGKSTGEIRKFFGMLGPSDIRKVQELMLPRDDVDYQKNLKLFQYRFPLDIERSEVLPQLQAFADKTREDVVDISIESAKVREILQIFVGEFLSGLDIIERVNNEYFDFSDCSIMNCIYAGAFLACNRNIEQATISIDRLFKLRGTVLPTSIED
;
A
#
# COMPACT_ATOMS: atom_id res chain seq x y z
N MET A 1 26.91 -2.36 -13.14
CA MET A 1 25.65 -2.68 -12.43
C MET A 1 24.83 -3.58 -13.33
N ILE A 2 24.32 -4.70 -12.84
CA ILE A 2 23.54 -5.68 -13.62
C ILE A 2 22.06 -5.41 -13.34
N ASN A 3 21.25 -5.27 -14.39
CA ASN A 3 19.81 -5.16 -14.28
C ASN A 3 19.19 -6.56 -14.21
N VAL A 4 18.42 -6.82 -13.15
CA VAL A 4 17.73 -8.09 -12.92
C VAL A 4 16.23 -7.81 -12.88
N VAL A 5 15.50 -8.41 -13.82
CA VAL A 5 14.03 -8.34 -13.86
C VAL A 5 13.46 -9.66 -13.38
N ILE A 6 12.52 -9.60 -12.44
CA ILE A 6 11.85 -10.76 -11.85
C ILE A 6 10.37 -10.65 -12.18
N LEU A 7 9.84 -11.61 -12.93
CA LEU A 7 8.40 -11.76 -13.14
C LEU A 7 7.84 -12.66 -12.03
N ASN A 8 6.93 -12.15 -11.21
CA ASN A 8 6.43 -12.90 -10.06
C ASN A 8 4.98 -12.53 -9.69
N GLY A 9 4.39 -13.37 -8.84
CA GLY A 9 3.23 -13.00 -8.01
C GLY A 9 3.67 -12.83 -6.55
N GLY A 10 2.73 -12.59 -5.64
CA GLY A 10 3.07 -12.16 -4.27
C GLY A 10 3.93 -13.15 -3.46
N ARG A 11 3.67 -14.48 -3.53
CA ARG A 11 4.34 -15.46 -2.65
C ARG A 11 5.69 -15.96 -3.15
N GLY A 12 5.87 -16.13 -4.46
CA GLY A 12 7.12 -16.66 -5.04
C GLY A 12 8.31 -15.73 -4.88
N ALA A 13 8.05 -14.43 -4.68
CA ALA A 13 9.07 -13.40 -4.49
C ALA A 13 9.79 -13.46 -3.13
N ALA A 14 9.14 -14.01 -2.08
CA ALA A 14 9.56 -13.89 -0.69
C ALA A 14 10.95 -14.47 -0.38
N SER A 15 11.38 -15.50 -1.11
CA SER A 15 12.71 -16.11 -0.96
C SER A 15 13.74 -15.50 -1.91
N THR A 16 13.31 -14.98 -3.06
CA THR A 16 14.20 -14.58 -4.15
C THR A 16 14.61 -13.11 -4.04
N ILE A 17 13.66 -12.21 -3.78
CA ILE A 17 13.93 -10.77 -3.73
C ILE A 17 14.90 -10.40 -2.60
N PRO A 18 14.69 -10.84 -1.34
CA PRO A 18 15.62 -10.51 -0.26
C PRO A 18 17.05 -11.01 -0.53
N ALA A 19 17.20 -12.23 -1.06
CA ALA A 19 18.51 -12.80 -1.39
C ALA A 19 19.24 -12.01 -2.50
N LEU A 20 18.50 -11.49 -3.47
CA LEU A 20 19.09 -10.65 -4.52
C LEU A 20 19.45 -9.25 -4.00
N LEU A 21 18.64 -8.67 -3.11
CA LEU A 21 18.90 -7.36 -2.49
C LEU A 21 20.14 -7.33 -1.60
N GLU A 22 20.58 -8.49 -1.09
CA GLU A 22 21.83 -8.63 -0.33
C GLU A 22 23.08 -8.59 -1.24
N ARG A 23 22.93 -8.75 -2.56
CA ARG A 23 24.05 -8.75 -3.50
C ARG A 23 24.35 -7.34 -4.00
N GLN A 24 25.62 -6.95 -3.90
CA GLN A 24 26.10 -5.68 -4.45
C GLN A 24 26.10 -5.68 -5.98
N GLY A 25 25.88 -4.50 -6.57
CA GLY A 25 25.99 -4.29 -8.02
C GLY A 25 24.78 -4.75 -8.83
N LEU A 26 23.67 -5.11 -8.17
CA LEU A 26 22.40 -5.42 -8.82
C LEU A 26 21.44 -4.23 -8.77
N ASN A 27 20.69 -4.05 -9.85
CA ASN A 27 19.51 -3.18 -9.91
C ASN A 27 18.29 -4.08 -10.17
N ILE A 28 17.36 -4.14 -9.21
CA ILE A 28 16.27 -5.12 -9.22
C ILE A 28 14.96 -4.43 -9.61
N THR A 29 14.29 -5.00 -10.60
CA THR A 29 12.91 -4.65 -10.97
C THR A 29 12.03 -5.88 -10.82
N SER A 30 10.96 -5.75 -10.05
CA SER A 30 9.95 -6.79 -9.86
C SER A 30 8.69 -6.42 -10.62
N VAL A 31 8.32 -7.21 -11.62
CA VAL A 31 7.06 -7.06 -12.36
C VAL A 31 6.05 -8.04 -11.78
N VAL A 32 4.98 -7.50 -11.20
CA VAL A 32 4.07 -8.22 -10.31
C VAL A 32 2.70 -8.44 -10.95
N ASN A 33 2.23 -9.67 -10.92
CA ASN A 33 0.88 -10.03 -11.31
C ASN A 33 -0.14 -9.54 -10.27
N ALA A 34 -0.87 -8.46 -10.54
CA ALA A 34 -1.73 -7.78 -9.56
C ALA A 34 -3.20 -8.22 -9.59
N TYR A 35 -3.47 -9.45 -10.02
CA TYR A 35 -4.83 -10.00 -10.16
C TYR A 35 -5.33 -10.77 -8.92
N ASP A 36 -4.62 -10.72 -7.79
CA ASP A 36 -5.04 -11.41 -6.55
C ASP A 36 -6.42 -10.89 -6.09
N ASP A 37 -7.39 -11.80 -5.96
CA ASP A 37 -8.81 -11.54 -5.70
C ASP A 37 -9.24 -12.01 -4.30
N GLY A 38 -8.28 -12.28 -3.40
CA GLY A 38 -8.58 -12.61 -2.01
C GLY A 38 -9.57 -11.62 -1.39
N LYS A 39 -10.50 -12.11 -0.54
CA LYS A 39 -11.74 -11.43 -0.14
C LYS A 39 -11.62 -9.91 0.12
N SER A 40 -10.74 -9.47 1.04
CA SER A 40 -10.55 -8.03 1.33
C SER A 40 -9.82 -7.23 0.25
N THR A 41 -9.03 -7.91 -0.60
CA THR A 41 -8.43 -7.30 -1.81
C THR A 41 -9.47 -7.15 -2.91
N GLY A 42 -10.36 -8.12 -3.04
CA GLY A 42 -11.49 -8.06 -3.96
C GLY A 42 -12.47 -6.94 -3.62
N GLU A 43 -12.70 -6.67 -2.32
CA GLU A 43 -13.54 -5.56 -1.87
C GLU A 43 -12.95 -4.21 -2.27
N ILE A 44 -11.68 -3.94 -1.92
CA ILE A 44 -11.09 -2.63 -2.26
C ILE A 44 -10.95 -2.42 -3.78
N ARG A 45 -10.64 -3.47 -4.54
CA ARG A 45 -10.62 -3.44 -6.00
C ARG A 45 -11.97 -3.03 -6.57
N LYS A 46 -13.05 -3.71 -6.13
CA LYS A 46 -14.41 -3.43 -6.60
C LYS A 46 -14.89 -2.05 -6.20
N PHE A 47 -14.63 -1.63 -4.96
CA PHE A 47 -15.05 -0.32 -4.47
C PHE A 47 -14.37 0.82 -5.25
N PHE A 48 -13.06 0.76 -5.47
CA PHE A 48 -12.31 1.86 -6.07
C PHE A 48 -12.10 1.74 -7.59
N GLY A 49 -12.45 0.59 -8.18
CA GLY A 49 -12.21 0.29 -9.60
C GLY A 49 -10.72 0.34 -9.93
N MET A 50 -9.93 -0.46 -9.23
CA MET A 50 -8.48 -0.52 -9.33
C MET A 50 -7.96 -1.97 -9.26
N LEU A 51 -6.79 -2.23 -9.87
CA LEU A 51 -6.11 -3.51 -9.68
C LEU A 51 -5.85 -3.78 -8.19
N GLY A 52 -5.92 -5.06 -7.80
CA GLY A 52 -5.72 -5.50 -6.42
C GLY A 52 -4.31 -5.19 -5.93
N PRO A 53 -4.11 -4.25 -4.98
CA PRO A 53 -2.76 -3.79 -4.61
C PRO A 53 -1.99 -4.80 -3.74
N SER A 54 -2.64 -5.88 -3.28
CA SER A 54 -2.07 -6.78 -2.27
C SER A 54 -0.77 -7.44 -2.67
N ASP A 55 -0.66 -7.96 -3.90
CA ASP A 55 0.56 -8.63 -4.32
C ASP A 55 1.69 -7.62 -4.59
N ILE A 56 1.37 -6.44 -5.14
CA ILE A 56 2.31 -5.33 -5.29
C ILE A 56 2.85 -4.92 -3.92
N ARG A 57 1.95 -4.68 -2.94
CA ARG A 57 2.30 -4.31 -1.56
C ARG A 57 3.16 -5.37 -0.89
N LYS A 58 2.81 -6.67 -1.00
CA LYS A 58 3.60 -7.78 -0.42
C LYS A 58 5.01 -7.80 -1.01
N VAL A 59 5.18 -7.51 -2.29
CA VAL A 59 6.49 -7.44 -2.94
C VAL A 59 7.26 -6.20 -2.47
N GLN A 60 6.60 -5.04 -2.37
CA GLN A 60 7.21 -3.82 -1.86
C GLN A 60 7.69 -3.97 -0.40
N GLU A 61 6.94 -4.69 0.43
CA GLU A 61 7.32 -5.04 1.80
C GLU A 61 8.70 -5.73 1.85
N LEU A 62 8.96 -6.65 0.91
CA LEU A 62 10.24 -7.38 0.81
C LEU A 62 11.42 -6.46 0.44
N MET A 63 11.14 -5.30 -0.16
CA MET A 63 12.13 -4.34 -0.62
C MET A 63 12.38 -3.18 0.35
N LEU A 64 11.73 -3.18 1.52
CA LEU A 64 11.94 -2.17 2.55
C LEU A 64 13.43 -2.14 2.99
N PRO A 65 14.05 -0.95 3.09
CA PRO A 65 15.44 -0.82 3.50
C PRO A 65 15.61 -1.19 4.98
N ARG A 66 16.19 -2.37 5.26
CA ARG A 66 16.40 -2.90 6.63
C ARG A 66 17.31 -2.03 7.50
N ASP A 67 18.10 -1.16 6.89
CA ASP A 67 19.02 -0.21 7.50
C ASP A 67 18.39 1.17 7.75
N ASP A 68 17.16 1.44 7.28
CA ASP A 68 16.44 2.68 7.58
C ASP A 68 15.93 2.67 9.04
N VAL A 69 16.02 3.82 9.71
CA VAL A 69 15.61 3.99 11.12
C VAL A 69 14.13 3.66 11.33
N ASP A 70 13.29 3.92 10.33
CA ASP A 70 11.85 3.65 10.38
C ASP A 70 11.50 2.23 9.91
N TYR A 71 12.46 1.36 9.59
CA TYR A 71 12.21 0.02 9.00
C TYR A 71 11.16 -0.79 9.77
N GLN A 72 11.25 -0.88 11.09
CA GLN A 72 10.31 -1.68 11.90
C GLN A 72 8.90 -1.10 11.88
N LYS A 73 8.77 0.23 11.85
CA LYS A 73 7.48 0.94 11.76
C LYS A 73 6.86 0.78 10.38
N ASN A 74 7.66 0.95 9.33
CA ASN A 74 7.25 0.71 7.95
C ASN A 74 6.82 -0.75 7.75
N LEU A 75 7.58 -1.72 8.26
CA LEU A 75 7.21 -3.13 8.21
C LEU A 75 5.88 -3.38 8.92
N LYS A 76 5.70 -2.84 10.13
CA LYS A 76 4.44 -2.94 10.88
C LYS A 76 3.28 -2.33 10.09
N LEU A 77 3.47 -1.19 9.42
CA LEU A 77 2.46 -0.55 8.58
C LEU A 77 2.08 -1.44 7.38
N PHE A 78 3.08 -2.01 6.69
CA PHE A 78 2.86 -2.91 5.56
C PHE A 78 2.13 -4.21 5.95
N GLN A 79 2.37 -4.70 7.15
CA GLN A 79 1.78 -5.94 7.66
C GLN A 79 0.45 -5.74 8.39
N TYR A 80 0.12 -4.50 8.77
CA TYR A 80 -1.10 -4.23 9.52
C TYR A 80 -2.35 -4.56 8.69
N ARG A 81 -3.22 -5.35 9.33
CA ARG A 81 -4.58 -5.66 8.88
C ARG A 81 -5.51 -5.38 10.05
N PHE A 82 -6.67 -4.80 9.77
CA PHE A 82 -7.66 -4.60 10.81
C PHE A 82 -8.20 -5.96 11.31
N PRO A 83 -8.58 -6.07 12.60
CA PRO A 83 -9.25 -7.24 13.14
C PRO A 83 -10.52 -7.62 12.35
N LEU A 84 -10.92 -8.89 12.42
CA LEU A 84 -12.13 -9.36 11.73
C LEU A 84 -13.42 -8.77 12.31
N ASP A 85 -13.40 -8.41 13.59
CA ASP A 85 -14.50 -7.85 14.36
C ASP A 85 -14.44 -6.32 14.47
N ILE A 86 -13.54 -5.67 13.72
CA ILE A 86 -13.39 -4.22 13.75
C ILE A 86 -14.67 -3.53 13.29
N GLU A 87 -15.12 -2.51 14.03
CA GLU A 87 -16.22 -1.68 13.55
C GLU A 87 -15.73 -0.48 12.76
N ARG A 88 -16.50 -0.07 11.74
CA ARG A 88 -16.25 1.17 10.98
C ARG A 88 -16.16 2.41 11.88
N SER A 89 -16.96 2.43 12.94
CA SER A 89 -17.00 3.48 13.95
C SER A 89 -15.66 3.64 14.69
N GLU A 90 -14.85 2.58 14.74
CA GLU A 90 -13.52 2.59 15.34
C GLU A 90 -12.42 2.99 14.34
N VAL A 91 -12.60 2.66 13.06
CA VAL A 91 -11.59 2.93 12.01
C VAL A 91 -11.66 4.37 11.52
N LEU A 92 -12.84 4.83 11.10
CA LEU A 92 -12.99 6.11 10.39
C LEU A 92 -12.49 7.31 11.20
N PRO A 93 -12.80 7.47 12.50
CA PRO A 93 -12.31 8.61 13.27
C PRO A 93 -10.78 8.66 13.36
N GLN A 94 -10.13 7.50 13.43
CA GLN A 94 -8.67 7.43 13.51
C GLN A 94 -8.01 7.84 12.19
N LEU A 95 -8.53 7.33 11.06
CA LEU A 95 -8.04 7.72 9.74
C LEU A 95 -8.31 9.20 9.46
N GLN A 96 -9.48 9.70 9.83
CA GLN A 96 -9.83 11.12 9.69
C GLN A 96 -8.91 12.00 10.52
N ALA A 97 -8.68 11.66 11.80
CA ALA A 97 -7.79 12.42 12.67
C ALA A 97 -6.35 12.47 12.13
N PHE A 98 -5.87 11.35 11.56
CA PHE A 98 -4.57 11.29 10.91
C PHE A 98 -4.52 12.19 9.66
N ALA A 99 -5.51 12.09 8.76
CA ALA A 99 -5.60 12.91 7.56
C ALA A 99 -5.68 14.43 7.88
N ASP A 100 -6.45 14.79 8.91
CA ASP A 100 -6.61 16.17 9.40
C ASP A 100 -5.41 16.68 10.21
N LYS A 101 -4.37 15.87 10.38
CA LYS A 101 -3.15 16.18 11.16
C LYS A 101 -3.41 16.51 12.62
N THR A 102 -4.56 16.09 13.16
CA THR A 102 -4.85 16.14 14.60
C THR A 102 -4.22 14.97 15.35
N ARG A 103 -3.75 13.97 14.61
CA ARG A 103 -3.01 12.80 15.06
C ARG A 103 -1.78 12.58 14.20
N GLU A 104 -0.68 12.15 14.81
CA GLU A 104 0.58 11.88 14.08
C GLU A 104 0.81 10.40 13.75
N ASP A 105 0.11 9.48 14.42
CA ASP A 105 0.14 8.05 14.15
C ASP A 105 -1.03 7.60 13.27
N VAL A 106 -0.78 6.60 12.44
CA VAL A 106 -1.81 5.88 11.67
C VAL A 106 -1.95 4.50 12.27
N VAL A 107 -3.16 4.12 12.72
CA VAL A 107 -3.43 2.82 13.36
C VAL A 107 -2.44 2.44 14.48
N ASP A 108 -2.13 3.41 15.36
CA ASP A 108 -1.15 3.28 16.45
C ASP A 108 0.29 2.98 15.99
N ILE A 109 0.63 3.42 14.77
CA ILE A 109 1.97 3.36 14.20
C ILE A 109 2.44 4.80 13.94
N SER A 110 3.42 5.24 14.73
CA SER A 110 4.06 6.54 14.54
C SER A 110 5.03 6.52 13.36
N ILE A 111 5.05 7.60 12.57
CA ILE A 111 5.96 7.79 11.44
C ILE A 111 6.91 8.94 11.78
N GLU A 112 8.21 8.67 11.94
CA GLU A 112 9.17 9.70 12.40
C GLU A 112 9.42 10.75 11.33
N SER A 113 9.60 10.32 10.08
CA SER A 113 9.79 11.24 8.97
C SER A 113 8.53 12.07 8.71
N ALA A 114 8.59 13.36 9.04
CA ALA A 114 7.51 14.32 8.79
C ALA A 114 7.08 14.34 7.31
N LYS A 115 8.03 14.25 6.38
CA LYS A 115 7.74 14.20 4.94
C LYS A 115 6.98 12.93 4.55
N VAL A 116 7.38 11.76 5.07
CA VAL A 116 6.66 10.50 4.81
C VAL A 116 5.26 10.58 5.41
N ARG A 117 5.15 11.08 6.64
CA ARG A 117 3.87 11.29 7.32
C ARG A 117 2.94 12.19 6.53
N GLU A 118 3.39 13.35 6.05
CA GLU A 118 2.58 14.28 5.26
C GLU A 118 2.02 13.62 3.98
N ILE A 119 2.84 12.84 3.26
CA ILE A 119 2.38 12.15 2.05
C ILE A 119 1.37 11.05 2.40
N LEU A 120 1.60 10.30 3.48
CA LEU A 120 0.62 9.31 3.96
C LEU A 120 -0.69 9.96 4.38
N GLN A 121 -0.66 11.13 5.02
CA GLN A 121 -1.86 11.89 5.38
C GLN A 121 -2.65 12.32 4.14
N ILE A 122 -1.97 12.74 3.08
CA ILE A 122 -2.59 13.04 1.78
C ILE A 122 -3.27 11.78 1.22
N PHE A 123 -2.56 10.65 1.16
CA PHE A 123 -3.15 9.41 0.63
C PHE A 123 -4.33 8.92 1.47
N VAL A 124 -4.26 8.99 2.80
CA VAL A 124 -5.41 8.64 3.65
C VAL A 124 -6.58 9.60 3.43
N GLY A 125 -6.33 10.91 3.27
CA GLY A 125 -7.38 11.89 2.97
C GLY A 125 -8.06 11.66 1.62
N GLU A 126 -7.29 11.32 0.57
CA GLU A 126 -7.80 10.96 -0.75
C GLU A 126 -8.63 9.67 -0.69
N PHE A 127 -8.16 8.66 0.05
CA PHE A 127 -8.92 7.44 0.30
C PHE A 127 -10.27 7.74 0.97
N LEU A 128 -10.30 8.52 2.05
CA LEU A 128 -11.52 8.88 2.77
C LEU A 128 -12.50 9.68 1.89
N SER A 129 -11.99 10.62 1.10
CA SER A 129 -12.80 11.42 0.19
C SER A 129 -13.41 10.56 -0.93
N GLY A 130 -12.62 9.66 -1.52
CA GLY A 130 -13.11 8.72 -2.51
C GLY A 130 -14.12 7.73 -1.92
N LEU A 131 -13.86 7.23 -0.71
CA LEU A 131 -14.73 6.32 0.02
C LEU A 131 -16.13 6.91 0.21
N ASP A 132 -16.24 8.12 0.76
CA ASP A 132 -17.54 8.78 0.99
C ASP A 132 -18.36 8.94 -0.30
N ILE A 133 -17.71 9.29 -1.42
CA ILE A 133 -18.38 9.41 -2.72
C ILE A 133 -18.89 8.04 -3.20
N ILE A 134 -18.04 7.02 -3.18
CA ILE A 134 -18.37 5.68 -3.67
C ILE A 134 -19.50 5.07 -2.83
N GLU A 135 -19.45 5.20 -1.52
CA GLU A 135 -20.47 4.65 -0.62
C GLU A 135 -21.85 5.27 -0.87
N ARG A 136 -21.91 6.59 -1.10
CA ARG A 136 -23.17 7.28 -1.44
C ARG A 136 -23.73 6.85 -2.78
N VAL A 137 -22.87 6.64 -3.78
CA VAL A 137 -23.29 6.25 -5.14
C VAL A 137 -23.76 4.80 -5.17
N ASN A 138 -23.05 3.90 -4.49
CA ASN A 138 -23.35 2.47 -4.48
C ASN A 138 -24.42 2.10 -3.44
N ASN A 139 -24.69 2.98 -2.48
CA ASN A 139 -25.55 2.72 -1.32
C ASN A 139 -25.09 1.46 -0.55
N GLU A 140 -23.78 1.34 -0.37
CA GLU A 140 -23.11 0.23 0.30
C GLU A 140 -21.91 0.79 1.09
N TYR A 141 -21.68 0.28 2.29
CA TYR A 141 -20.54 0.67 3.11
C TYR A 141 -19.37 -0.29 2.92
N PHE A 142 -18.17 0.25 2.87
CA PHE A 142 -16.94 -0.55 2.79
C PHE A 142 -16.70 -1.35 4.09
N ASP A 143 -16.38 -2.63 3.95
CA ASP A 143 -15.98 -3.46 5.07
C ASP A 143 -14.47 -3.33 5.34
N PHE A 144 -14.11 -2.98 6.58
CA PHE A 144 -12.70 -2.88 6.99
C PHE A 144 -12.17 -4.20 7.58
N SER A 145 -13.02 -5.20 7.83
CA SER A 145 -12.62 -6.47 8.43
C SER A 145 -11.54 -7.18 7.60
N ASP A 146 -10.41 -7.50 8.23
CA ASP A 146 -9.23 -8.07 7.57
C ASP A 146 -8.71 -7.24 6.37
N CYS A 147 -9.04 -5.95 6.30
CA CYS A 147 -8.48 -5.05 5.29
C CYS A 147 -7.07 -4.61 5.72
N SER A 148 -6.14 -4.51 4.77
CA SER A 148 -4.82 -3.95 5.05
C SER A 148 -4.87 -2.43 5.01
N ILE A 149 -4.31 -1.76 6.02
CA ILE A 149 -4.20 -0.29 6.00
C ILE A 149 -3.41 0.22 4.79
N MET A 150 -2.38 -0.52 4.36
CA MET A 150 -1.63 -0.19 3.17
C MET A 150 -2.43 -0.38 1.88
N ASN A 151 -3.47 -1.23 1.86
CA ASN A 151 -4.40 -1.28 0.73
C ASN A 151 -5.24 0.00 0.69
N CYS A 152 -5.73 0.50 1.83
CA CYS A 152 -6.43 1.80 1.91
C CYS A 152 -5.52 2.96 1.44
N ILE A 153 -4.27 2.99 1.90
CA ILE A 153 -3.26 3.96 1.46
C ILE A 153 -3.01 3.83 -0.05
N TYR A 154 -2.98 2.61 -0.59
CA TYR A 154 -2.86 2.38 -2.03
C TYR A 154 -4.03 2.94 -2.83
N ALA A 155 -5.25 2.73 -2.37
CA ALA A 155 -6.45 3.29 -2.99
C ALA A 155 -6.41 4.83 -2.98
N GLY A 156 -5.96 5.42 -1.88
CA GLY A 156 -5.70 6.86 -1.79
C GLY A 156 -4.63 7.35 -2.76
N ALA A 157 -3.48 6.66 -2.83
CA ALA A 157 -2.41 6.97 -3.77
C ALA A 157 -2.86 6.82 -5.23
N PHE A 158 -3.68 5.81 -5.53
CA PHE A 158 -4.30 5.60 -6.84
C PHE A 158 -5.18 6.78 -7.24
N LEU A 159 -6.04 7.27 -6.34
CA LEU A 159 -6.86 8.45 -6.57
C LEU A 159 -5.99 9.71 -6.77
N ALA A 160 -5.01 9.94 -5.90
CA ALA A 160 -4.06 11.05 -5.99
C ALA A 160 -3.26 11.04 -7.31
N CYS A 161 -3.03 9.86 -7.87
CA CYS A 161 -2.33 9.64 -9.13
C CYS A 161 -3.27 9.57 -10.35
N ASN A 162 -4.43 10.22 -10.31
CA ASN A 162 -5.42 10.24 -11.39
C ASN A 162 -5.86 8.84 -11.83
N ARG A 163 -6.05 7.92 -10.87
CA ARG A 163 -6.44 6.52 -11.12
C ARG A 163 -5.43 5.77 -11.98
N ASN A 164 -4.14 6.04 -11.79
CA ASN A 164 -3.04 5.32 -12.42
C ASN A 164 -2.28 4.47 -11.38
N ILE A 165 -2.42 3.15 -11.49
CA ILE A 165 -1.83 2.19 -10.54
C ILE A 165 -0.31 2.12 -10.62
N GLU A 166 0.28 2.30 -11.81
CA GLU A 166 1.74 2.35 -11.97
C GLU A 166 2.32 3.57 -11.25
N GLN A 167 1.71 4.75 -11.43
CA GLN A 167 2.14 5.97 -10.76
C GLN A 167 1.94 5.89 -9.23
N ALA A 168 0.86 5.27 -8.77
CA ALA A 168 0.66 4.99 -7.35
C ALA A 168 1.75 4.05 -6.80
N THR A 169 2.09 2.99 -7.55
CA THR A 169 3.16 2.04 -7.19
C THR A 169 4.50 2.74 -7.08
N ILE A 170 4.88 3.53 -8.09
CA ILE A 170 6.13 4.31 -8.10
C ILE A 170 6.15 5.34 -6.96
N SER A 171 5.01 5.95 -6.64
CA SER A 171 4.91 6.92 -5.54
C SER A 171 5.18 6.24 -4.20
N ILE A 172 4.63 5.04 -3.97
CA ILE A 172 4.86 4.24 -2.76
C ILE A 172 6.30 3.73 -2.71
N ASP A 173 6.87 3.26 -3.83
CA ASP A 173 8.29 2.86 -3.92
C ASP A 173 9.22 3.98 -3.42
N ARG A 174 8.99 5.20 -3.92
CA ARG A 174 9.78 6.38 -3.56
C ARG A 174 9.54 6.83 -2.12
N LEU A 175 8.29 6.78 -1.66
CA LEU A 175 7.89 7.17 -0.31
C LEU A 175 8.65 6.36 0.74
N PHE A 176 8.73 5.05 0.55
CA PHE A 176 9.41 4.13 1.47
C PHE A 176 10.87 3.82 1.09
N LYS A 177 11.41 4.51 0.08
CA LYS A 177 12.80 4.38 -0.40
C LYS A 177 13.20 2.91 -0.63
N LEU A 178 12.33 2.16 -1.31
CA LEU A 178 12.57 0.73 -1.52
C LEU A 178 13.89 0.49 -2.25
N ARG A 179 14.54 -0.64 -1.92
CA ARG A 179 15.84 -1.02 -2.51
C ARG A 179 15.74 -1.62 -3.92
N GLY A 180 14.56 -1.57 -4.52
CA GLY A 180 14.28 -2.00 -5.89
C GLY A 180 13.04 -1.30 -6.42
N THR A 181 12.69 -1.57 -7.68
CA THR A 181 11.49 -1.03 -8.33
C THR A 181 10.43 -2.11 -8.44
N VAL A 182 9.18 -1.77 -8.15
CA VAL A 182 8.03 -2.64 -8.35
C VAL A 182 7.15 -2.05 -9.44
N LEU A 183 6.74 -2.88 -10.40
CA LEU A 183 5.84 -2.50 -11.48
C LEU A 183 4.67 -3.48 -11.54
N PRO A 184 3.43 -2.99 -11.71
CA PRO A 184 2.32 -3.87 -12.04
C PRO A 184 2.46 -4.41 -13.47
N THR A 185 1.93 -5.60 -13.71
CA THR A 185 1.87 -6.22 -15.06
C THR A 185 0.90 -5.54 -16.01
N SER A 186 -0.07 -4.78 -15.48
CA SER A 186 -1.09 -4.05 -16.22
C SER A 186 -1.34 -2.70 -15.54
N ILE A 187 -1.81 -1.72 -16.31
CA ILE A 187 -2.34 -0.45 -15.80
C ILE A 187 -3.87 -0.39 -15.86
N GLU A 188 -4.50 -1.38 -16.48
CA GLU A 188 -5.95 -1.55 -16.64
C GLU A 188 -6.44 -2.68 -15.72
N ASP A 189 -7.69 -2.54 -15.25
CA ASP A 189 -8.37 -3.42 -14.28
C ASP A 189 -9.12 -4.61 -14.92
#